data_AF-A0A969ZUY9-F1
#
_entry.id   AF-A0A969ZUY9-F1
#
_cell.length_a   1.000
_cell.length_b   1.000
_cell.length_c   1.000
_cell.angle_alpha   90.00
_cell.angle_beta   90.00
_cell.angle_gamma   90.00
#
_symmetry.space_group_name_H-M   'P 1'
#
loop_
_entity.id
_entity.type
_entity.pdbx_description
1 polymer ?
#
loop_
_entity_poly.entity_id
_entity_poly.type
_entity_poly.pdbx_seq_one_letter_code
_entity_poly.pdbx_strand_id
1 'polypeptide(L)' 'MKFTIVPFAVDYLKDDNEAEIIKYNGSGGPVEIPREIDGRTVVAIVNSTFKGINLTCVKIPDSVRTIEGMPLKEAR' A
#
# COMPACT_ATOMS: atom_id res chain seq x y z
N MET A 1 9.35 11.34 -18.35
CA MET A 1 8.95 11.02 -16.97
C MET A 1 8.77 9.51 -16.89
N LYS A 2 9.47 8.85 -15.96
CA LYS A 2 9.47 7.40 -15.81
C LYS A 2 8.27 7.06 -14.90
N PHE A 3 7.14 6.66 -15.48
CA PHE A 3 6.05 6.06 -14.70
C PHE A 3 6.51 4.65 -14.35
N THR A 4 7.11 4.48 -13.18
CA THR A 4 7.37 3.14 -12.65
C THR A 4 6.01 2.55 -12.31
N ILE A 5 5.46 1.71 -13.19
CA ILE A 5 4.29 0.90 -12.87
C ILE A 5 4.72 -0.02 -11.73
N VAL A 6 4.35 0.36 -10.51
CA VAL A 6 4.57 -0.48 -9.35
C VAL A 6 3.56 -1.64 -9.39
N PRO A 7 3.94 -2.85 -8.99
CA PRO A 7 3.05 -4.01 -9.03
C PRO A 7 2.03 -3.98 -7.87
N PHE A 8 1.48 -2.82 -7.55
CA PHE A 8 0.45 -2.64 -6.54
C PHE A 8 -0.87 -2.29 -7.22
N ALA A 9 -1.93 -3.01 -6.88
CA ALA A 9 -3.28 -2.55 -7.15
C ALA A 9 -3.73 -1.70 -5.96
N VAL A 10 -4.30 -0.54 -6.27
CA VAL A 10 -4.81 0.40 -5.28
C VAL A 10 -6.30 0.65 -5.49
N ASP A 11 -6.99 0.92 -4.38
CA ASP A 11 -8.30 1.55 -4.38
C ASP A 11 -8.16 3.02 -3.95
N TYR A 12 -9.03 3.88 -4.47
CA TYR A 12 -8.98 5.32 -4.23
C TYR A 12 -10.01 5.71 -3.19
N LEU A 13 -9.55 6.28 -2.08
CA LEU A 13 -10.43 6.68 -0.98
C LEU A 13 -11.15 8.01 -1.32
N LYS A 14 -12.24 8.27 -0.60
CA LYS A 14 -13.21 9.37 -0.84
C LYS A 14 -12.61 10.78 -1.01
N ASP A 15 -11.39 11.01 -0.54
CA ASP A 15 -10.72 12.32 -0.59
C ASP A 15 -9.83 12.52 -1.83
N ASP A 16 -9.81 11.57 -2.78
CA ASP A 16 -9.08 11.59 -4.07
C ASP A 16 -7.56 11.77 -3.98
N ASN A 17 -7.01 12.06 -2.80
CA ASN A 17 -5.59 12.26 -2.51
C ASN A 17 -4.97 11.06 -1.78
N GLU A 18 -5.78 10.10 -1.38
CA GLU A 18 -5.38 8.94 -0.58
C GLU A 18 -5.61 7.64 -1.37
N ALA A 19 -4.62 6.75 -1.29
CA ALA A 19 -4.64 5.44 -1.92
C ALA A 19 -4.50 4.32 -0.88
N GLU A 20 -5.28 3.27 -1.07
CA GLU A 20 -5.23 2.04 -0.29
C GLU A 20 -4.67 0.92 -1.16
N ILE A 21 -3.62 0.24 -0.70
CA ILE A 21 -3.09 -0.94 -1.40
C ILE A 21 -3.97 -2.15 -1.06
N ILE A 22 -4.61 -2.72 -2.08
CA ILE A 22 -5.48 -3.88 -1.95
C ILE A 22 -4.81 -5.18 -2.42
N LYS A 23 -3.76 -5.09 -3.24
CA LYS A 23 -3.06 -6.27 -3.78
C LYS A 23 -1.63 -5.96 -4.22
N TYR A 24 -0.73 -6.89 -3.97
CA TYR A 24 0.61 -6.92 -4.58
C TYR A 24 0.67 -8.03 -5.64
N ASN A 25 1.09 -7.70 -6.86
CA ASN A 25 1.23 -8.64 -7.98
C ASN A 25 2.70 -8.90 -8.34
N GLY A 26 3.65 -8.49 -7.48
CA GLY A 26 5.07 -8.72 -7.72
C GLY A 26 5.50 -10.14 -7.34
N SER A 27 6.70 -10.53 -7.79
CA SER A 27 7.25 -11.88 -7.67
C SER A 27 7.81 -12.25 -6.28
N GLY A 28 7.54 -11.44 -5.24
CA GLY A 28 8.12 -11.62 -3.89
C GLY A 28 9.49 -10.97 -3.71
N GLY A 29 10.20 -11.33 -2.64
CA GLY A 29 11.51 -10.75 -2.27
C GLY A 29 11.41 -9.45 -1.45
N PRO A 30 12.41 -8.55 -1.55
CA PRO A 30 12.35 -7.24 -0.90
C PRO A 30 11.39 -6.32 -1.65
N VAL A 31 10.41 -5.77 -0.93
CA VAL A 31 9.38 -4.90 -1.45
C VAL A 31 9.51 -3.51 -0.85
N GLU A 32 9.43 -2.50 -1.69
CA GLU A 32 9.39 -1.10 -1.28
C GLU A 32 8.04 -0.52 -1.66
N ILE A 33 7.26 -0.13 -0.65
CA ILE A 33 5.96 0.50 -0.87
C ILE A 33 6.25 1.98 -1.17
N PRO A 34 5.83 2.49 -2.35
CA PRO A 34 6.02 3.89 -2.66
C PRO A 34 5.14 4.75 -1.75
N ARG A 35 5.61 5.97 -1.47
CA ARG A 35 4.81 6.97 -0.74
C ARG A 35 3.58 7.39 -1.55
N GLU A 36 3.70 7.40 -2.87
CA GLU A 36 2.65 7.84 -3.78
C GLU A 36 2.45 6.86 -4.94
N ILE A 37 1.19 6.62 -5.29
CA ILE A 37 0.76 5.85 -6.45
C ILE A 37 -0.25 6.72 -7.20
N ASP A 38 -0.01 6.96 -8.49
CA ASP A 38 -0.85 7.82 -9.34
C ASP A 38 -1.12 9.23 -8.76
N GLY A 39 -0.11 9.81 -8.09
CA GLY A 39 -0.20 11.14 -7.47
C GLY A 39 -0.98 11.17 -6.14
N ARG A 40 -1.35 10.00 -5.61
CA ARG A 40 -2.08 9.85 -4.35
C ARG A 40 -1.19 9.23 -3.28
N THR A 41 -1.30 9.75 -2.06
CA THR A 41 -0.52 9.26 -0.92
C THR A 41 -1.02 7.89 -0.49
N VAL A 42 -0.12 6.92 -0.40
CA VAL A 42 -0.45 5.60 0.15
C VAL A 42 -0.61 5.73 1.67
N VAL A 43 -1.82 5.53 2.16
CA VAL A 43 -2.19 5.68 3.58
C VAL A 43 -2.65 4.37 4.21
N ALA A 44 -3.07 3.40 3.39
CA ALA A 44 -3.63 2.14 3.87
C ALA A 44 -3.08 0.93 3.09
N ILE A 45 -2.96 -0.21 3.77
CA ILE A 45 -2.58 -1.50 3.17
C ILE A 45 -3.52 -2.58 3.71
N VAL A 46 -4.24 -3.28 2.85
CA VAL A 46 -5.13 -4.38 3.26
C VAL A 46 -4.31 -5.59 3.72
N ASN A 47 -4.72 -6.29 4.79
CA ASN A 47 -4.01 -7.46 5.34
C ASN A 47 -3.77 -8.58 4.31
N SER A 48 -4.67 -8.75 3.34
CA SER A 48 -4.54 -9.77 2.29
C SER A 48 -3.59 -9.37 1.14
N THR A 49 -3.01 -8.17 1.15
CA THR A 49 -2.17 -7.64 0.06
C THR A 49 -1.03 -8.58 -0.33
N PHE A 50 -0.41 -9.22 0.66
CA PHE A 50 0.76 -10.07 0.49
C PHE A 50 0.47 -11.56 0.67
N LYS A 51 -0.80 -11.96 0.68
CA LYS A 51 -1.21 -13.33 0.94
C LYS A 51 -0.66 -14.26 -0.15
N GLY A 52 0.09 -15.29 0.27
CA GLY A 52 0.69 -16.27 -0.63
C GLY A 52 1.98 -15.82 -1.33
N ILE A 53 2.55 -14.69 -0.92
CA ILE A 53 3.79 -14.14 -1.50
C ILE A 53 4.95 -14.33 -0.52
N ASN A 54 6.07 -14.86 -1.02
CA ASN A 54 7.29 -15.01 -0.23
C ASN A 54 8.06 -13.68 -0.19
N LEU A 55 7.82 -12.90 0.87
CA LEU A 55 8.50 -11.64 1.12
C LEU A 55 9.67 -11.84 2.06
N THR A 56 10.79 -11.17 1.77
CA THR A 56 11.97 -11.17 2.65
C THR A 56 12.10 -9.88 3.45
N CYS A 57 11.57 -8.78 2.91
CA CYS A 57 11.57 -7.46 3.53
C CYS A 57 10.45 -6.61 2.92
N VAL A 58 9.78 -5.80 3.74
CA VAL A 58 8.84 -4.78 3.27
C VAL A 58 9.24 -3.46 3.88
N LYS A 59 9.59 -2.47 3.04
CA LYS A 59 9.75 -1.09 3.48
C LYS A 59 8.42 -0.39 3.36
N ILE A 60 7.92 0.08 4.50
CA ILE A 60 6.67 0.81 4.62
C ILE A 60 7.03 2.29 4.79
N PRO A 61 6.51 3.21 3.97
CA PRO A 61 6.74 4.63 4.12
C PRO A 61 5.93 5.18 5.30
N ASP A 62 6.41 6.28 5.90
CA ASP A 62 5.75 6.94 7.04
C ASP A 62 4.33 7.48 6.71
N SER A 63 3.97 7.52 5.43
CA SER A 63 2.63 7.90 4.97
C SER A 63 1.57 6.85 5.28
N VAL A 64 1.96 5.58 5.43
CA VAL A 64 1.02 4.49 5.74
C VAL A 64 0.59 4.63 7.17
N ARG A 65 -0.69 4.96 7.34
CA ARG A 65 -1.34 5.13 8.63
C ARG A 65 -2.18 3.95 9.02
N THR A 66 -2.57 3.07 8.10
CA THR A 66 -3.46 1.94 8.39
C THR A 66 -2.91 0.69 7.72
N ILE A 67 -2.84 -0.41 8.48
CA ILE A 67 -2.67 -1.74 7.91
C ILE A 67 -3.92 -2.49 8.32
N GLU A 68 -4.80 -2.75 7.36
CA GLU A 68 -6.18 -3.17 7.58
C GLU A 68 -6.26 -4.62 8.08
N GLY A 69 -5.87 -4.78 9.35
CA GLY A 69 -6.47 -5.64 10.37
C GLY A 69 -6.87 -4.83 11.62
N MET A 70 -6.49 -3.55 11.70
CA MET A 70 -6.94 -2.57 12.70
C MET A 70 -6.87 -1.16 12.10
N PRO A 71 -7.92 -0.32 12.17
CA PRO A 71 -7.77 1.10 11.96
C PRO A 71 -6.87 1.68 13.07
N LEU A 72 -5.77 2.34 12.71
CA LEU A 72 -4.93 3.12 13.66
C LEU A 72 -5.64 4.40 14.17
N LYS A 73 -6.95 4.49 13.94
CA LYS A 73 -7.86 5.45 14.56
C LYS A 73 -9.13 4.74 15.00
N GLU A 74 -9.09 4.12 16.18
CA GLU A 74 -10.28 4.10 17.03
C GLU A 74 -10.16 5.23 18.06
N ALA A 75 -10.98 6.25 17.89
CA ALA A 75 -11.42 7.12 18.98
C ALA A 75 -12.74 7.78 18.57
N ARG A 76 -13.84 7.04 18.76
CA ARG A 76 -15.14 7.64 19.09
C ARG A 76 -15.73 6.90 20.26
#